data_AF-A0A399SJ06-F1
#
_entry.id   AF-A0A399SJ06-F1
#
_cell.length_a   1.000
_cell.length_b   1.000
_cell.length_c   1.000
_cell.angle_alpha   90.00
_cell.angle_beta   90.00
_cell.angle_gamma   90.00
#
_symmetry.space_group_name_H-M   'P 1'
#
loop_
_entity.id
_entity.type
_entity.pdbx_description
1 polymer ?
#
loop_
_entity_poly.entity_id
_entity_poly.type
_entity_poly.pdbx_seq_one_letter_code
_entity_poly.pdbx_strand_id
1 'polypeptide(L)'
;VALMCLAEALLRIPDKATRDALIRDKISNGNWHSHLGQSPSLFVNAATWGLLLTGKLVATHNEAGLSKALTRIIGKSGEPLIRKGVDMAMRLMGEQFVTGETISEALANARKFEAEGFRYSYDMLGEAAMTEEDAQRYLASYEQAIRAIGQASGGRGIYEGPGISIKLSALHPR
;
A
#
# COMPACT_ATOMS: atom_id res chain seq x y z
N VAL A 1 12.88 2.10 10.38
CA VAL A 1 13.30 2.26 8.96
C VAL A 1 13.53 0.90 8.28
N ALA A 2 14.60 0.14 8.57
CA ALA A 2 14.90 -1.11 7.86
C ALA A 2 13.76 -2.16 7.85
N LEU A 3 13.03 -2.32 8.97
CA LEU A 3 11.87 -3.21 9.05
C LEU A 3 10.69 -2.76 8.17
N MET A 4 10.51 -1.44 8.02
CA MET A 4 9.45 -0.88 7.16
C MET A 4 9.81 -1.06 5.68
N CYS A 5 11.08 -0.88 5.33
CA CYS A 5 11.60 -1.17 3.99
C CYS A 5 11.39 -2.65 3.62
N LEU A 6 11.66 -3.57 4.55
CA LEU A 6 11.38 -4.99 4.36
C LEU A 6 9.87 -5.26 4.19
N ALA A 7 9.04 -4.63 5.02
CA ALA A 7 7.60 -4.78 4.92
C ALA A 7 7.02 -4.25 3.61
N GLU A 8 7.50 -3.11 3.13
CA GLU A 8 7.12 -2.55 1.83
C GLU A 8 7.50 -3.49 0.69
N ALA A 9 8.70 -4.06 0.72
CA ALA A 9 9.12 -5.02 -0.30
C ALA A 9 8.29 -6.31 -0.27
N LEU A 10 7.96 -6.81 0.92
CA LEU A 10 7.06 -7.96 1.09
C LEU A 10 5.63 -7.65 0.61
N LEU A 11 5.21 -6.38 0.65
CA LEU A 11 3.91 -5.94 0.16
C LEU A 11 3.82 -5.86 -1.36
N ARG A 12 4.95 -5.78 -2.05
CA ARG A 12 4.99 -5.95 -3.51
C ARG A 12 4.70 -7.38 -3.95
N ILE A 13 4.61 -8.33 -3.01
CA ILE A 13 4.20 -9.72 -3.26
C ILE A 13 2.68 -9.82 -3.05
N PRO A 14 1.88 -9.92 -4.13
CA PRO A 14 0.42 -9.89 -4.04
C PRO A 14 -0.14 -11.13 -3.34
N ASP A 15 0.46 -12.31 -3.55
CA ASP A 15 0.01 -13.55 -2.92
C ASP A 15 0.45 -13.65 -1.46
N LYS A 16 -0.53 -13.75 -0.55
CA LYS A 16 -0.31 -13.88 0.89
C LYS A 16 0.42 -15.18 1.24
N ALA A 17 0.11 -16.29 0.55
CA ALA A 17 0.74 -17.58 0.84
C ALA A 17 2.24 -17.55 0.48
N THR A 18 2.59 -16.97 -0.66
CA THR A 18 3.97 -16.75 -1.11
C THR A 18 4.72 -15.82 -0.16
N ARG A 19 4.07 -14.73 0.30
CA ARG A 19 4.65 -13.81 1.29
C ARG A 19 4.95 -14.51 2.62
N ASP A 20 3.99 -15.29 3.12
CA ASP A 20 4.13 -16.06 4.36
C ASP A 20 5.20 -17.14 4.26
N ALA A 21 5.27 -17.84 3.12
CA ALA A 21 6.31 -18.83 2.84
C ALA A 21 7.70 -18.17 2.80
N LEU A 22 7.82 -16.97 2.22
CA LEU A 22 9.09 -16.24 2.13
C LEU A 22 9.55 -15.70 3.50
N ILE A 23 8.61 -15.21 4.31
CA ILE A 23 8.88 -14.81 5.71
C ILE A 23 9.39 -16.02 6.51
N ARG A 24 8.71 -17.16 6.38
CA ARG A 24 9.03 -18.38 7.14
C ARG A 24 10.32 -19.04 6.67
N ASP A 25 10.52 -19.22 5.38
CA ASP A 25 11.62 -20.05 4.86
C ASP A 25 12.93 -19.27 4.72
N LYS A 26 12.86 -17.99 4.34
CA LYS A 26 14.05 -17.22 3.93
C LYS A 26 14.44 -16.12 4.90
N ILE A 27 13.45 -15.48 5.52
CA ILE A 27 13.71 -14.37 6.45
C ILE A 27 14.00 -14.91 7.87
N SER A 28 13.23 -15.88 8.36
CA SER A 28 13.42 -16.44 9.71
C SER A 28 14.77 -17.16 9.87
N ASN A 29 15.27 -17.80 8.81
CA ASN A 29 16.52 -18.56 8.79
C ASN A 29 17.77 -17.69 8.55
N GLY A 30 17.63 -16.35 8.56
CA GLY A 30 18.75 -15.42 8.46
C GLY A 30 19.38 -15.27 7.06
N ASN A 31 18.93 -16.04 6.06
CA ASN A 31 19.46 -16.01 4.69
C ASN A 31 18.72 -15.03 3.76
N TRP A 32 18.41 -13.84 4.28
CA TRP A 32 17.71 -12.80 3.53
C TRP A 32 18.66 -11.99 2.61
N HIS A 33 19.98 -12.07 2.84
CA HIS A 33 21.00 -11.37 2.05
C HIS A 33 21.10 -11.89 0.60
N SER A 34 20.86 -13.19 0.37
CA SER A 34 20.99 -13.80 -0.97
C SER A 34 20.00 -13.25 -2.00
N HIS A 35 18.96 -12.54 -1.55
CA HIS A 35 17.92 -11.96 -2.41
C HIS A 35 18.01 -10.42 -2.52
N LEU A 36 18.97 -9.78 -1.84
CA LEU A 36 19.22 -8.34 -1.97
C LEU A 36 19.90 -7.96 -3.29
N GLY A 37 20.66 -8.89 -3.89
CA GLY A 37 21.51 -8.60 -5.06
C GLY A 37 20.82 -8.72 -6.42
N GLN A 38 19.55 -9.17 -6.49
CA GLN A 38 18.84 -9.40 -7.75
C GLN A 38 17.60 -8.50 -7.97
N SER A 39 17.26 -7.65 -7.01
CA SER A 39 16.10 -6.75 -7.07
C SER A 39 16.52 -5.29 -6.83
N PRO A 40 15.74 -4.29 -7.29
CA PRO A 40 15.98 -2.89 -6.94
C PRO A 40 16.04 -2.75 -5.40
N SER A 41 17.03 -2.01 -4.90
CA SER A 41 17.40 -1.98 -3.48
C SER A 41 16.19 -1.92 -2.54
N LEU A 42 16.13 -2.79 -1.53
CA LEU A 42 15.07 -2.79 -0.51
C LEU A 42 14.97 -1.45 0.23
N PHE A 43 16.06 -0.67 0.24
CA PHE A 43 16.16 0.58 0.96
C PHE A 43 15.92 1.82 0.08
N VAL A 44 15.42 1.63 -1.15
CA VAL A 44 15.07 2.74 -2.08
C VAL A 44 14.16 3.77 -1.39
N ASN A 45 13.24 3.33 -0.54
CA ASN A 45 12.31 4.21 0.20
C ASN A 45 12.72 4.45 1.66
N ALA A 46 13.97 4.17 2.04
CA ALA A 46 14.44 4.37 3.41
C ALA A 46 14.37 5.83 3.87
N ALA A 47 14.54 6.80 2.96
CA ALA A 47 14.36 8.22 3.27
C ALA A 47 12.91 8.55 3.63
N THR A 48 11.94 8.03 2.88
CA THR A 48 10.50 8.19 3.11
C THR A 48 10.10 7.63 4.48
N TRP A 49 10.50 6.39 4.77
CA TRP A 49 10.22 5.76 6.07
C TRP A 49 11.00 6.40 7.22
N GLY A 50 12.20 6.92 6.96
CA GLY A 50 12.98 7.70 7.90
C GLY A 50 12.25 8.98 8.31
N LEU A 51 11.75 9.72 7.34
CA LEU A 51 10.97 10.94 7.57
C LEU A 51 9.67 10.64 8.31
N LEU A 52 8.90 9.63 7.88
CA LEU A 52 7.62 9.26 8.50
C LEU A 52 7.79 8.86 9.98
N LEU A 53 8.83 8.09 10.30
CA LEU A 53 9.01 7.55 11.65
C LEU A 53 9.78 8.47 12.60
N THR A 54 10.69 9.28 12.08
CA THR A 54 11.64 10.06 12.91
C THR A 54 11.48 11.57 12.75
N GLY A 55 10.65 12.02 11.79
CA GLY A 55 10.52 13.43 11.44
C GLY A 55 11.77 14.03 10.78
N LYS A 56 12.78 13.21 10.45
CA LYS A 56 14.06 13.63 9.89
C LYS A 56 14.34 12.91 8.58
N LEU A 57 14.86 13.65 7.61
CA LEU A 57 15.40 13.08 6.37
C LEU A 57 16.64 12.26 6.69
N VAL A 58 16.55 10.95 6.44
CA VAL A 58 17.66 10.01 6.59
C VAL A 58 18.32 9.86 5.23
N ALA A 59 19.63 10.13 5.15
CA ALA A 59 20.40 9.97 3.92
C ALA A 59 20.43 8.49 3.49
N THR A 60 20.17 8.23 2.20
CA THR A 60 20.09 6.88 1.60
C THR A 60 21.44 6.17 1.50
N HIS A 61 22.56 6.85 1.79
CA HIS A 61 23.92 6.33 1.62
C HIS A 61 24.36 5.30 2.70
N ASN A 62 23.49 4.91 3.64
CA ASN A 62 23.84 3.98 4.73
C ASN A 62 23.10 2.63 4.67
N GLU A 63 23.01 2.05 3.47
CA GLU A 63 22.41 0.72 3.26
C GLU A 63 23.12 -0.35 4.09
N ALA A 64 24.45 -0.29 4.23
CA ALA A 64 25.22 -1.24 5.03
C ALA A 64 24.83 -1.20 6.53
N GLY A 65 24.56 -0.02 7.08
CA GLY A 65 24.10 0.15 8.47
C GLY A 65 22.66 -0.34 8.67
N LEU A 66 21.77 -0.04 7.72
CA LEU A 66 20.38 -0.53 7.72
C LEU A 66 20.32 -2.05 7.61
N SER A 67 21.15 -2.65 6.75
CA SER A 67 21.27 -4.09 6.61
C SER A 67 21.73 -4.76 7.90
N LYS A 68 22.78 -4.24 8.55
CA LYS A 68 23.26 -4.76 9.85
C LYS A 68 22.20 -4.64 10.94
N ALA A 69 21.44 -3.54 10.97
CA ALA A 69 20.34 -3.36 11.92
C ALA A 69 19.22 -4.38 11.67
N LEU A 70 18.89 -4.65 10.41
CA LEU A 70 17.90 -5.65 10.03
C LEU A 70 18.36 -7.07 10.40
N THR A 71 19.62 -7.44 10.11
CA THR A 71 20.19 -8.74 10.51
C THR A 71 20.09 -8.95 12.02
N ARG A 72 20.38 -7.90 12.80
CA ARG A 72 20.34 -7.95 14.26
C ARG A 72 18.92 -8.12 14.79
N ILE A 73 17.93 -7.45 14.18
CA ILE A 73 16.52 -7.59 14.56
C ILE A 73 16.02 -9.00 14.22
N ILE A 74 16.30 -9.48 13.01
CA ILE A 74 15.91 -10.83 12.55
C ILE A 74 16.52 -11.89 13.48
N GLY A 75 17.83 -11.80 13.75
CA GLY A 75 18.55 -12.77 14.58
C GLY A 75 18.21 -12.74 16.07
N LYS A 76 17.71 -11.62 16.61
CA LYS A 76 17.33 -11.51 18.04
C LYS A 76 15.84 -11.74 18.31
N SER A 77 14.97 -11.52 17.33
CA SER A 77 13.53 -11.40 17.58
C SER A 77 12.67 -12.41 16.82
N GLY A 78 13.24 -13.18 15.88
CA GLY A 78 12.57 -14.28 15.18
C GLY A 78 11.40 -13.86 14.27
N GLU A 79 10.78 -14.86 13.64
CA GLU A 79 9.64 -14.70 12.72
C GLU A 79 8.47 -13.87 13.30
N PRO A 80 8.05 -14.02 14.59
CA PRO A 80 6.86 -13.35 15.10
C PRO A 80 6.95 -11.82 15.13
N LEU A 81 8.14 -11.27 15.41
CA LEU A 81 8.32 -9.81 15.46
C LEU A 81 8.34 -9.21 14.05
N ILE A 82 8.93 -9.92 13.10
CA ILE A 82 8.97 -9.51 11.70
C ILE A 82 7.56 -9.50 11.14
N ARG A 83 6.78 -10.57 11.37
CA ARG A 83 5.38 -10.68 10.98
C ARG A 83 4.56 -9.50 11.50
N LYS A 84 4.64 -9.21 12.81
CA LYS A 84 3.96 -8.03 13.38
C LYS A 84 4.43 -6.70 12.78
N GLY A 85 5.72 -6.56 12.47
CA GLY A 85 6.25 -5.37 11.82
C GLY A 85 5.71 -5.17 10.40
N VAL A 86 5.59 -6.27 9.66
CA VAL A 86 4.98 -6.29 8.32
C VAL A 86 3.50 -5.95 8.41
N ASP A 87 2.74 -6.61 9.30
CA ASP A 87 1.31 -6.34 9.50
C ASP A 87 1.04 -4.88 9.89
N MET A 88 1.90 -4.30 10.74
CA MET A 88 1.78 -2.90 11.14
C MET A 88 2.09 -1.94 9.98
N ALA A 89 3.08 -2.24 9.13
CA ALA A 89 3.35 -1.45 7.94
C ALA A 89 2.22 -1.56 6.89
N MET A 90 1.65 -2.75 6.73
CA MET A 90 0.46 -2.98 5.91
C MET A 90 -0.69 -2.10 6.36
N ARG A 91 -0.95 -2.11 7.66
CA ARG A 91 -2.05 -1.36 8.25
C ARG A 91 -1.80 0.15 8.19
N LEU A 92 -0.58 0.61 8.42
CA LEU A 92 -0.23 2.03 8.27
C LEU A 92 -0.38 2.52 6.83
N MET A 93 0.04 1.73 5.83
CA MET A 93 -0.15 2.09 4.43
C MET A 93 -1.62 2.03 4.00
N GLY A 94 -2.35 1.02 4.48
CA GLY A 94 -3.77 0.82 4.19
C GLY A 94 -4.71 1.78 4.90
N GLU A 95 -4.37 2.31 6.09
CA GLU A 95 -5.24 3.21 6.85
C GLU A 95 -4.90 4.70 6.68
N GLN A 96 -3.64 5.07 6.39
CA GLN A 96 -3.26 6.49 6.23
C GLN A 96 -3.34 7.01 4.79
N PHE A 97 -3.25 6.15 3.78
CA PHE A 97 -3.19 6.59 2.37
C PHE A 97 -4.41 6.20 1.55
N VAL A 98 -5.15 5.17 1.97
CA VAL A 98 -6.38 4.74 1.28
C VAL A 98 -7.50 4.54 2.30
N THR A 99 -8.74 4.81 1.91
CA THR A 99 -9.91 4.61 2.80
C THR A 99 -10.32 3.13 2.88
N GLY A 100 -9.86 2.30 1.95
CA GLY A 100 -10.06 0.84 1.89
C GLY A 100 -9.31 0.26 0.69
N GLU A 101 -9.05 -1.05 0.67
CA GLU A 101 -8.39 -1.71 -0.47
C GLU A 101 -9.34 -1.81 -1.68
N THR A 102 -10.64 -1.95 -1.39
CA THR A 102 -11.71 -1.96 -2.40
C THR A 102 -12.69 -0.82 -2.18
N ILE A 103 -13.45 -0.45 -3.22
CA ILE A 103 -14.50 0.57 -3.11
C ILE A 103 -15.56 0.20 -2.04
N SER A 104 -15.87 -1.09 -1.90
CA SER A 104 -16.83 -1.58 -0.90
C SER A 104 -16.34 -1.35 0.52
N GLU A 105 -15.05 -1.60 0.78
CA GLU A 105 -14.42 -1.33 2.08
C GLU A 105 -14.32 0.17 2.35
N ALA A 106 -13.92 0.96 1.35
CA ALA A 106 -13.84 2.41 1.47
C ALA A 106 -15.21 3.02 1.83
N LEU A 107 -16.27 2.56 1.17
CA LEU A 107 -17.66 2.95 1.48
C LEU A 107 -18.07 2.54 2.90
N ALA A 108 -17.68 1.35 3.36
CA ALA A 108 -17.99 0.90 4.72
C ALA A 108 -17.28 1.75 5.78
N ASN A 109 -16.00 2.07 5.55
CA ASN A 109 -15.17 2.87 6.45
C ASN A 109 -15.62 4.35 6.50
N ALA A 110 -16.13 4.89 5.39
CA ALA A 110 -16.64 6.25 5.30
C ALA A 110 -17.91 6.51 6.13
N ARG A 111 -18.75 5.49 6.39
CA ARG A 111 -20.06 5.64 7.06
C ARG A 111 -19.98 6.39 8.38
N LYS A 112 -18.93 6.16 9.16
CA LYS A 112 -18.73 6.83 10.45
C LYS A 112 -18.64 8.35 10.27
N PHE A 113 -17.83 8.81 9.32
CA PHE A 113 -17.63 10.23 9.08
C PHE A 113 -18.77 10.86 8.28
N GLU A 114 -19.45 10.10 7.42
CA GLU A 114 -20.68 10.57 6.76
C GLU A 114 -21.77 10.95 7.79
N ALA A 115 -21.89 10.18 8.88
CA ALA A 115 -22.80 10.46 9.99
C ALA A 115 -22.42 11.74 10.78
N GLU A 116 -21.15 12.13 10.73
CA GLU A 116 -20.64 13.40 11.29
C GLU A 116 -20.80 14.59 10.33
N GLY A 117 -21.30 14.35 9.11
CA GLY A 117 -21.55 15.39 8.10
C GLY A 117 -20.50 15.49 6.99
N PHE A 118 -19.47 14.64 6.99
CA PHE A 118 -18.48 14.62 5.91
C PHE A 118 -19.05 14.04 4.62
N ARG A 119 -18.48 14.45 3.49
CA ARG A 119 -18.81 13.96 2.15
C ARG A 119 -17.54 13.47 1.48
N TYR A 120 -17.67 12.42 0.68
CA TYR A 120 -16.53 11.72 0.08
C TYR A 120 -16.56 11.83 -1.44
N SER A 121 -15.38 11.99 -2.04
CA SER A 121 -15.13 11.73 -3.44
C SER A 121 -14.03 10.68 -3.53
N TYR A 122 -14.32 9.53 -4.12
CA TYR A 122 -13.39 8.41 -4.16
C TYR A 122 -12.42 8.54 -5.34
N ASP A 123 -11.11 8.47 -5.06
CA ASP A 123 -10.06 8.34 -6.08
C ASP A 123 -9.66 6.87 -6.19
N MET A 124 -9.82 6.29 -7.39
CA MET A 124 -9.53 4.89 -7.67
C MET A 124 -8.03 4.64 -7.98
N LEU A 125 -7.18 5.66 -7.90
CA LEU A 125 -5.72 5.61 -8.10
C LEU A 125 -5.24 5.16 -9.49
N GLY A 126 -6.14 4.96 -10.45
CA GLY A 126 -5.78 4.75 -11.84
C GLY A 126 -5.24 6.02 -12.48
N GLU A 127 -4.05 5.95 -13.09
CA GLU A 127 -3.43 7.04 -13.84
C GLU A 127 -2.47 6.51 -14.90
N ALA A 128 -2.22 7.33 -15.94
CA ALA A 128 -1.18 7.10 -16.95
C ALA A 128 -1.20 5.69 -17.56
N ALA A 129 -2.31 5.33 -18.20
CA ALA A 129 -2.41 4.11 -19.00
C ALA A 129 -1.28 4.08 -20.04
N MET A 130 -0.49 3.01 -20.08
CA MET A 130 0.57 2.87 -21.09
C MET A 130 0.13 2.05 -22.30
N THR A 131 -0.89 1.22 -22.09
CA THR A 131 -1.48 0.38 -23.14
C THR A 131 -3.01 0.52 -23.18
N GLU A 132 -3.61 0.01 -24.24
CA GLU A 132 -5.07 -0.04 -24.36
C GLU A 132 -5.69 -0.95 -23.29
N GLU A 133 -5.00 -2.05 -22.94
CA GLU A 133 -5.42 -2.96 -21.88
C GLU A 133 -5.41 -2.29 -20.49
N ASP A 134 -4.46 -1.38 -20.24
CA ASP A 134 -4.46 -0.55 -19.03
C ASP A 134 -5.69 0.36 -19.00
N ALA A 135 -5.96 1.06 -20.10
CA ALA A 135 -7.10 1.96 -20.20
C ALA A 135 -8.43 1.23 -20.00
N GLN A 136 -8.60 0.05 -20.61
CA GLN A 136 -9.80 -0.79 -20.45
C GLN A 136 -9.94 -1.28 -19.01
N ARG A 137 -8.84 -1.66 -18.35
CA ARG A 137 -8.84 -2.09 -16.95
C ARG A 137 -9.24 -0.95 -16.01
N TYR A 138 -8.72 0.26 -16.24
CA TYR A 138 -9.11 1.44 -15.45
C TYR A 138 -10.56 1.83 -15.69
N LEU A 139 -11.03 1.79 -16.94
CA LEU A 139 -12.43 2.04 -17.28
C LEU A 139 -13.36 1.08 -16.54
N ALA A 140 -13.08 -0.23 -16.56
CA ALA A 140 -13.85 -1.23 -15.85
C ALA A 140 -13.85 -0.98 -14.32
N SER A 141 -12.71 -0.58 -13.77
CA SER A 141 -12.59 -0.22 -12.35
C SER A 141 -13.46 1.00 -11.99
N TYR A 142 -13.45 2.04 -12.82
CA TYR A 142 -14.31 3.21 -12.63
C TYR A 142 -15.80 2.87 -12.75
N GLU A 143 -16.20 2.07 -13.73
CA GLU A 143 -17.59 1.64 -13.87
C GLU A 143 -18.07 0.86 -12.65
N GLN A 144 -17.25 -0.07 -12.15
CA GLN A 144 -17.57 -0.85 -10.96
C GLN A 144 -17.70 0.08 -9.73
N ALA A 145 -16.79 1.04 -9.58
CA ALA A 145 -16.83 2.01 -8.49
C ALA A 145 -18.07 2.90 -8.57
N ILE A 146 -18.41 3.42 -9.75
CA ILE A 146 -19.61 4.24 -9.97
C ILE A 146 -20.88 3.48 -9.56
N ARG A 147 -21.01 2.20 -9.92
CA ARG A 147 -22.16 1.38 -9.53
C ARG A 147 -22.23 1.23 -8.01
N ALA A 148 -21.12 0.92 -7.35
CA ALA A 148 -21.07 0.75 -5.89
C ALA A 148 -21.38 2.06 -5.14
N ILE A 149 -20.76 3.17 -5.57
CA ILE A 149 -20.98 4.52 -5.03
C ILE A 149 -22.44 4.94 -5.23
N GLY A 150 -23.00 4.71 -6.42
CA GLY A 150 -24.41 5.04 -6.72
C GLY A 150 -25.39 4.28 -5.83
N GLN A 151 -25.17 2.98 -5.62
CA GLN A 151 -25.97 2.18 -4.69
C GLN A 151 -25.85 2.68 -3.25
N ALA A 152 -24.64 2.98 -2.80
CA ALA A 152 -24.41 3.52 -1.45
C ALA A 152 -24.93 4.95 -1.27
N SER A 153 -24.98 5.75 -2.35
CA SER A 153 -25.54 7.10 -2.34
C SER A 153 -27.04 7.08 -2.04
N GLY A 154 -27.78 6.07 -2.52
CA GLY A 154 -29.18 5.88 -2.15
C GLY A 154 -30.09 7.07 -2.48
N GLY A 155 -29.79 7.81 -3.55
CA GLY A 155 -30.58 8.96 -3.98
C GLY A 155 -30.27 10.27 -3.25
N ARG A 156 -29.20 10.35 -2.44
CA ARG A 156 -28.76 11.58 -1.76
C ARG A 156 -28.35 12.73 -2.70
N GLY A 157 -28.23 12.48 -4.00
CA GLY A 157 -27.86 13.48 -4.99
C GLY A 157 -26.36 13.81 -4.97
N ILE A 158 -25.96 14.83 -5.73
CA ILE A 158 -24.54 15.15 -5.99
C ILE A 158 -23.85 15.93 -4.86
N TYR A 159 -24.63 16.56 -3.97
CA TYR A 159 -24.10 17.35 -2.86
C TYR A 159 -23.96 16.53 -1.58
N GLU A 160 -25.00 15.75 -1.25
CA GLU A 160 -25.05 14.96 -0.02
C GLU A 160 -24.60 13.51 -0.22
N GLY A 161 -24.58 13.03 -1.46
CA GLY A 161 -24.11 11.70 -1.81
C GLY A 161 -22.60 11.68 -2.08
N PRO A 162 -21.97 10.49 -1.98
CA PRO A 162 -20.58 10.33 -2.38
C PRO A 162 -20.41 10.46 -3.90
N GLY A 163 -19.25 10.98 -4.30
CA GLY A 163 -18.84 11.11 -5.70
C GLY A 163 -17.62 10.25 -6.04
N ILE A 164 -17.15 10.37 -7.28
CA ILE A 164 -15.93 9.73 -7.78
C ILE A 164 -15.06 10.76 -8.49
N SER A 165 -13.75 10.61 -8.38
CA SER A 165 -12.76 11.37 -9.15
C SER A 165 -12.11 10.45 -10.19
N ILE A 166 -12.02 10.93 -11.42
CA ILE A 166 -11.40 10.20 -12.53
C ILE A 166 -10.21 10.97 -13.09
N LYS A 167 -9.22 10.27 -13.62
CA LYS A 167 -8.08 10.86 -14.32
C LYS A 167 -8.17 10.51 -15.80
N LEU A 168 -8.18 11.51 -16.68
CA LEU A 168 -8.27 11.28 -18.12
C LEU A 168 -7.08 10.48 -18.66
N SER A 169 -5.89 10.66 -18.08
CA SER A 169 -4.70 9.87 -18.43
C SER A 169 -4.84 8.38 -18.11
N ALA A 170 -5.83 7.98 -17.30
CA ALA A 170 -6.13 6.57 -17.05
C ALA A 170 -7.03 5.96 -18.13
N LEU A 171 -7.72 6.78 -18.93
CA LEU A 171 -8.76 6.33 -19.86
C LEU A 171 -8.30 6.30 -21.31
N HIS A 172 -7.09 6.77 -21.59
CA HIS A 172 -6.52 6.72 -22.92
C HIS A 172 -4.98 6.70 -22.83
N PRO A 173 -4.29 5.86 -23.60
CA PRO A 173 -2.84 5.75 -23.49
C PRO A 173 -2.05 6.91 -24.14
N ARG A 174 -2.71 7.82 -24.89
CA ARG A 174 -2.07 8.96 -25.57
C ARG A 174 -2.85 10.28 -25.54
#